data_AF-Q0FJG9-F1
#
_entry.id   AF-Q0FJG9-F1
#
_cell.length_a   1.000
_cell.length_b   1.000
_cell.length_c   1.000
_cell.angle_alpha   90.00
_cell.angle_beta   90.00
_cell.angle_gamma   90.00
#
_symmetry.space_group_name_H-M   'P 1'
#
loop_
_entity.id
_entity.type
_entity.pdbx_description
1 polymer ?
#
loop_
_entity_poly.entity_id
_entity_poly.type
_entity_poly.pdbx_seq_one_letter_code
_entity_poly.pdbx_strand_id
1 'polypeptide(L)'
;MILLDRGTRIVGEYKGGMQRGRKRLFVIWTRAETPNGVIVNLGSPGADALGRTGFDGDIDTQFWTRFGGTMMLSIIDDALIVATTSGDGDDDSYENSRAAARSLAQTELENTIDVPVILRKNQGEEVSVMVARDLDFSGVYRLK
;
A
#
# COMPACT_ATOMS: atom_id res chain seq x y z
N MET A 1 -34.14 18.16 -11.64
CA MET A 1 -33.77 18.09 -10.20
C MET A 1 -32.37 17.51 -10.13
N ILE A 2 -31.46 18.15 -9.42
CA ILE A 2 -30.12 17.61 -9.12
C ILE A 2 -30.18 17.10 -7.69
N LEU A 3 -29.72 15.87 -7.45
CA LEU A 3 -29.75 15.24 -6.12
C LEU A 3 -28.49 15.53 -5.32
N LEU A 4 -27.34 15.48 -6.00
CA LEU A 4 -26.02 15.79 -5.45
C LEU A 4 -25.45 16.97 -6.23
N ASP A 5 -25.57 18.16 -5.64
CA ASP A 5 -25.11 19.40 -6.25
C ASP A 5 -23.57 19.45 -6.30
N ARG A 6 -23.04 20.24 -7.25
CA ARG A 6 -21.62 20.58 -7.28
C ARG A 6 -21.20 21.16 -5.92
N GLY A 7 -20.10 20.65 -5.37
CA GLY A 7 -19.62 21.04 -4.05
C GLY A 7 -20.06 20.10 -2.92
N THR A 8 -20.84 19.05 -3.24
CA THR A 8 -21.07 17.93 -2.31
C THR A 8 -19.74 17.34 -1.87
N ARG A 9 -19.54 17.23 -0.56
CA ARG A 9 -18.37 16.61 0.03
C ARG A 9 -18.64 15.13 0.25
N ILE A 10 -17.75 14.27 -0.19
CA ILE A 10 -17.84 12.83 0.01
C ILE A 10 -16.75 12.43 0.99
N VAL A 11 -17.15 11.68 2.02
CA VAL A 11 -16.28 11.13 3.05
C VAL A 11 -16.25 9.62 2.89
N GLY A 12 -15.06 9.05 3.02
CA GLY A 12 -14.84 7.62 2.91
C GLY A 12 -13.65 7.19 3.74
N GLU A 13 -13.53 5.88 3.87
CA GLU A 13 -12.47 5.22 4.61
C GLU A 13 -11.77 4.23 3.69
N TYR A 14 -10.45 4.14 3.83
CA TYR A 14 -9.68 3.08 3.21
C TYR A 14 -9.29 2.08 4.30
N LYS A 15 -9.39 0.79 4.00
CA LYS A 15 -8.82 -0.23 4.88
C LYS A 15 -7.33 -0.34 4.58
N GLY A 16 -6.50 -0.22 5.61
CA GLY A 16 -5.05 -0.33 5.51
C GLY A 16 -4.62 -1.73 5.05
N GLY A 17 -3.41 -1.80 4.50
CA GLY A 17 -2.79 -3.04 4.04
C GLY A 17 -3.08 -3.33 2.57
N MET A 18 -2.12 -2.96 1.70
CA MET A 18 -2.09 -3.48 0.33
C MET A 18 -1.74 -4.97 0.38
N GLN A 19 -2.61 -5.83 -0.12
CA GLN A 19 -2.29 -7.25 -0.29
C GLN A 19 -1.15 -7.42 -1.30
N ARG A 20 -0.23 -8.34 -1.02
CA ARG A 20 0.87 -8.67 -1.94
C ARG A 20 0.31 -9.00 -3.34
N GLY A 21 0.90 -8.40 -4.37
CA GLY A 21 0.48 -8.57 -5.76
C GLY A 21 -0.71 -7.71 -6.22
N ARG A 22 -1.40 -7.01 -5.31
CA ARG A 22 -2.52 -6.13 -5.65
C ARG A 22 -2.05 -4.69 -5.69
N LYS A 23 -2.23 -4.03 -6.84
CA LYS A 23 -1.71 -2.68 -7.14
C LYS A 23 -2.77 -1.58 -7.01
N ARG A 24 -3.81 -1.79 -6.19
CA ARG A 24 -5.01 -0.93 -6.13
C ARG A 24 -5.42 -0.65 -4.71
N LEU A 25 -5.80 0.60 -4.45
CA LEU A 25 -6.29 1.07 -3.15
C LEU A 25 -7.82 0.92 -3.07
N PHE A 26 -8.30 0.19 -2.08
CA PHE A 26 -9.73 0.00 -1.84
C PHE A 26 -10.24 1.02 -0.83
N VAL A 27 -11.22 1.81 -1.27
CA VAL A 27 -11.87 2.83 -0.47
C VAL A 27 -13.36 2.56 -0.46
N ILE A 28 -13.98 2.76 0.70
CA ILE A 28 -15.43 2.70 0.88
C ILE A 28 -15.90 4.12 1.18
N TRP A 29 -16.74 4.65 0.31
CA TRP A 29 -17.39 5.94 0.51
C TRP A 29 -18.57 5.75 1.48
N THR A 30 -18.47 6.37 2.65
CA THR A 30 -19.44 6.17 3.74
C THR A 30 -20.57 7.17 3.64
N ARG A 31 -20.27 8.43 3.34
CA ARG A 31 -21.23 9.54 3.42
C ARG A 31 -21.00 10.61 2.37
N ALA A 32 -22.08 11.15 1.82
CA ALA A 32 -22.08 12.38 1.03
C ALA A 32 -22.83 13.48 1.79
N GLU A 33 -22.31 14.70 1.76
CA GLU A 33 -22.89 15.89 2.38
C GLU A 33 -23.02 16.99 1.33
N THR A 34 -24.25 17.36 0.99
CA THR A 34 -24.52 18.40 0.00
C THR A 34 -24.25 19.79 0.59
N PRO A 35 -23.99 20.81 -0.24
CA PRO A 35 -23.83 22.20 0.23
C PRO A 35 -25.04 22.72 1.01
N ASN A 36 -26.22 22.13 0.78
CA ASN A 36 -27.47 22.48 1.45
C ASN A 36 -27.64 21.78 2.81
N GLY A 37 -26.64 21.04 3.29
CA GLY A 37 -26.65 20.34 4.58
C GLY A 37 -27.35 18.98 4.55
N VAL A 38 -27.65 18.43 3.36
CA VAL A 38 -28.28 17.11 3.24
C VAL A 38 -27.22 16.04 3.33
N ILE A 39 -27.41 15.10 4.26
CA ILE A 39 -26.49 13.99 4.51
C ILE A 39 -27.09 12.70 3.96
N VAL A 40 -26.32 11.98 3.15
CA VAL A 40 -26.72 10.70 2.54
C VAL A 40 -25.66 9.64 2.83
N ASN A 41 -26.11 8.49 3.34
CA ASN A 41 -25.25 7.34 3.56
C ASN A 41 -25.07 6.57 2.26
N LEU A 42 -23.82 6.51 1.77
CA LEU A 42 -23.48 5.84 0.52
C LEU A 42 -23.20 4.35 0.74
N GLY A 43 -22.33 4.03 1.70
CA GLY A 43 -21.85 2.66 1.93
C GLY A 43 -21.38 1.96 0.65
N SER A 44 -20.74 2.70 -0.25
CA SER A 44 -20.51 2.30 -1.65
C SER A 44 -19.02 2.23 -1.96
N PRO A 45 -18.56 1.27 -2.79
CA PRO A 45 -17.15 1.12 -3.13
C PRO A 45 -16.65 2.26 -4.03
N GLY A 46 -15.39 2.65 -3.83
CA GLY A 46 -14.66 3.53 -4.76
C GLY A 46 -14.31 2.80 -6.04
N ALA A 47 -14.36 3.52 -7.16
CA ALA A 47 -14.01 3.02 -8.49
C ALA A 47 -13.07 4.00 -9.20
N ASP A 48 -12.31 3.50 -10.16
CA ASP A 48 -11.56 4.37 -11.07
C ASP A 48 -12.47 4.98 -12.16
N ALA A 49 -11.91 5.86 -12.98
CA ALA A 49 -12.62 6.52 -14.08
C ALA A 49 -13.22 5.54 -15.11
N LEU A 50 -12.74 4.28 -15.14
CA LEU A 50 -13.23 3.22 -16.02
C LEU A 50 -14.21 2.26 -15.33
N GLY A 51 -14.60 2.54 -14.08
CA GLY A 51 -15.51 1.71 -13.30
C GLY A 51 -14.87 0.44 -12.70
N ARG A 52 -13.54 0.30 -12.77
CA ARG A 52 -12.85 -0.80 -12.07
C ARG A 52 -12.76 -0.50 -10.58
N THR A 53 -12.87 -1.53 -9.75
CA THR A 53 -12.89 -1.38 -8.29
C THR A 53 -11.56 -0.85 -7.76
N GLY A 54 -11.61 0.14 -6.86
CA GLY A 54 -10.45 0.75 -6.22
C GLY A 54 -9.66 1.70 -7.14
N PHE A 55 -8.78 2.48 -6.53
CA PHE A 55 -7.96 3.49 -7.19
C PHE A 55 -6.59 2.95 -7.58
N ASP A 56 -6.15 3.30 -8.78
CA ASP A 56 -4.75 3.18 -9.18
C ASP A 56 -3.94 4.34 -8.56
N GLY A 57 -2.65 4.12 -8.32
CA GLY A 57 -1.72 5.10 -7.79
C GLY A 57 -0.27 4.69 -8.03
N ASP A 58 0.66 5.53 -7.60
CA ASP A 58 2.09 5.24 -7.69
C ASP A 58 2.49 4.20 -6.64
N ILE A 59 3.37 3.28 -7.02
CA ILE A 59 3.66 2.07 -6.24
C ILE A 59 5.11 2.10 -5.81
N ASP A 60 5.31 2.25 -4.51
CA ASP A 60 6.62 2.11 -3.89
C ASP A 60 6.72 0.70 -3.27
N THR A 61 7.59 -0.11 -3.87
CA THR A 61 7.89 -1.47 -3.41
C THR A 61 8.89 -1.48 -2.27
N GLN A 62 9.47 -0.33 -1.91
CA GLN A 62 10.51 -0.18 -0.90
C GLN A 62 11.68 -1.15 -1.11
N PHE A 63 12.06 -1.40 -2.37
CA PHE A 63 13.03 -2.45 -2.73
C PHE A 63 14.35 -2.34 -1.95
N TRP A 64 14.91 -1.14 -1.82
CA TRP A 64 16.16 -0.94 -1.10
C TRP A 64 16.03 -1.16 0.42
N THR A 65 14.89 -0.77 1.01
CA THR A 65 14.56 -1.16 2.38
C THR A 65 14.39 -2.68 2.49
N ARG A 66 13.90 -3.32 1.41
CA ARG A 66 13.59 -4.75 1.39
C ARG A 66 14.77 -5.69 1.15
N PHE A 67 15.77 -5.23 0.43
CA PHE A 67 16.86 -6.09 -0.02
C PHE A 67 18.23 -5.46 0.20
N GLY A 68 18.30 -4.21 0.66
CA GLY A 68 19.58 -3.53 0.90
C GLY A 68 20.44 -4.23 1.95
N GLY A 69 19.84 -4.65 3.07
CA GLY A 69 20.56 -5.34 4.15
C GLY A 69 21.09 -6.71 3.72
N THR A 70 20.26 -7.53 3.10
CA THR A 70 20.65 -8.87 2.61
C THR A 70 21.67 -8.79 1.47
N MET A 71 21.56 -7.81 0.57
CA MET A 71 22.57 -7.56 -0.46
C MET A 71 23.92 -7.17 0.15
N MET A 72 23.93 -6.30 1.17
CA MET A 72 25.18 -5.93 1.85
C MET A 72 25.81 -7.13 2.57
N LEU A 73 25.00 -7.95 3.25
CA LEU A 73 25.48 -9.18 3.90
C LEU A 73 26.08 -10.16 2.89
N SER A 74 25.49 -10.31 1.71
CA SER A 74 26.04 -11.14 0.64
C SER A 74 27.41 -10.66 0.16
N ILE A 75 27.62 -9.34 0.08
CA ILE A 75 28.93 -8.77 -0.30
C ILE A 75 29.97 -9.01 0.79
N ILE A 76 29.58 -8.89 2.06
CA ILE A 76 30.46 -9.15 3.20
C ILE A 76 30.86 -10.63 3.23
N ASP A 77 29.91 -11.55 3.02
CA ASP A 77 30.18 -12.99 2.96
C ASP A 77 31.15 -13.33 1.81
N ASP A 78 30.96 -12.75 0.63
CA ASP A 78 31.87 -12.93 -0.52
C ASP A 78 33.28 -12.35 -0.27
N ALA A 79 33.37 -11.19 0.39
CA ALA A 79 34.65 -10.61 0.78
C ALA A 79 35.40 -11.48 1.81
N LEU A 80 34.68 -12.08 2.77
CA LEU A 80 35.24 -13.06 3.70
C LEU A 80 35.72 -14.31 2.95
N ILE A 81 34.99 -14.78 1.92
CA ILE A 81 35.44 -15.88 1.06
C ILE A 81 36.76 -15.58 0.38
N VAL A 82 36.89 -14.42 -0.27
CA VAL A 82 38.13 -14.03 -0.94
C VAL A 82 39.28 -13.89 0.06
N ALA A 83 39.04 -13.29 1.23
CA ALA A 83 40.04 -13.15 2.28
C ALA A 83 40.54 -14.51 2.81
N THR A 84 39.63 -15.47 3.04
CA THR A 84 39.99 -16.84 3.46
C THR A 84 40.75 -17.62 2.40
N THR A 85 40.48 -17.36 1.12
CA THR A 85 41.16 -18.06 0.01
C THR A 85 42.56 -17.49 -0.26
N SER A 86 42.82 -16.25 0.19
CA SER A 86 44.05 -15.49 -0.10
C SER A 86 45.02 -15.41 1.10
N GLY A 87 44.60 -15.82 2.29
CA GLY A 87 45.36 -15.67 3.54
C GLY A 87 45.43 -16.97 4.36
N ASP A 88 46.62 -17.24 4.90
CA ASP A 88 46.92 -18.32 5.84
C ASP A 88 46.37 -17.96 7.24
N GLY A 89 45.04 -18.04 7.41
CA GLY A 89 44.34 -17.66 8.63
C GLY A 89 43.54 -18.81 9.24
N ASP A 90 43.47 -18.84 10.57
CA ASP A 90 42.84 -19.86 11.42
C ASP A 90 41.40 -20.24 11.00
N ASP A 91 41.27 -21.42 10.37
CA ASP A 91 40.06 -21.95 9.71
C ASP A 91 38.80 -21.94 10.62
N ASP A 92 38.99 -22.20 11.93
CA ASP A 92 37.94 -22.31 12.94
C ASP A 92 37.24 -20.95 13.21
N SER A 93 38.01 -19.85 13.18
CA SER A 93 37.49 -18.49 13.39
C SER A 93 36.65 -17.98 12.21
N TYR A 94 36.96 -18.45 11.00
CA TYR A 94 36.25 -18.08 9.77
C TYR A 94 34.97 -18.89 9.57
N GLU A 95 34.95 -20.19 9.90
CA GLU A 95 33.72 -20.99 9.88
C GLU A 95 32.66 -20.43 10.84
N ASN A 96 33.06 -20.05 12.06
CA ASN A 96 32.17 -19.44 13.04
C ASN A 96 31.60 -18.09 12.53
N SER A 97 32.44 -17.28 11.90
CA SER A 97 32.04 -15.98 11.33
C SER A 97 31.05 -16.15 10.15
N ARG A 98 31.22 -17.18 9.32
CA ARG A 98 30.29 -17.52 8.24
C ARG A 98 28.94 -18.02 8.74
N ALA A 99 28.93 -18.88 9.76
CA ALA A 99 27.70 -19.36 10.37
C ALA A 99 26.88 -18.20 10.96
N ALA A 100 27.56 -17.25 11.63
CA ALA A 100 26.94 -16.04 12.14
C ALA A 100 26.37 -15.15 11.01
N ALA A 101 27.14 -14.92 9.93
CA ALA A 101 26.68 -14.12 8.79
C ALA A 101 25.43 -14.70 8.11
N ARG A 102 25.37 -16.03 7.92
CA ARG A 102 24.18 -16.70 7.35
C ARG A 102 22.95 -16.58 8.25
N SER A 103 23.12 -16.76 9.56
CA SER A 103 22.03 -16.61 10.53
C SER A 103 21.48 -15.18 10.54
N LEU A 104 22.35 -14.18 10.45
CA LEU A 104 21.95 -12.77 10.35
C LEU A 104 21.23 -12.49 9.04
N ALA A 105 21.73 -12.99 7.91
CA ALA A 105 21.08 -12.83 6.61
C ALA A 105 19.69 -13.46 6.55
N GLN A 106 19.52 -14.64 7.17
CA GLN A 106 18.23 -15.31 7.27
C GLN A 106 17.24 -14.51 8.14
N THR A 107 17.69 -14.00 9.29
CA THR A 107 16.87 -13.19 10.20
C THR A 107 16.46 -11.87 9.55
N GLU A 108 17.38 -11.20 8.86
CA GLU A 108 17.09 -9.97 8.11
C GLU A 108 16.11 -10.22 6.96
N LEU A 109 16.28 -11.31 6.20
CA LEU A 109 15.34 -11.67 5.15
C LEU A 109 13.93 -11.94 5.70
N GLU A 110 13.82 -12.65 6.83
CA GLU A 110 12.55 -12.92 7.51
C GLU A 110 11.87 -11.63 7.98
N ASN A 111 12.61 -10.68 8.56
CA ASN A 111 12.05 -9.39 8.98
C ASN A 111 11.66 -8.50 7.80
N THR A 112 12.34 -8.67 6.68
CA THR A 112 12.23 -7.75 5.57
C THR A 112 11.21 -8.18 4.52
N ILE A 113 10.88 -9.47 4.45
CA ILE A 113 9.83 -9.98 3.57
C ILE A 113 8.46 -9.40 3.89
N ASP A 114 8.26 -8.93 5.12
CA ASP A 114 7.00 -8.37 5.64
C ASP A 114 6.86 -6.86 5.47
N VAL A 115 7.88 -6.17 4.93
CA VAL A 115 7.76 -4.74 4.61
C VAL A 115 6.60 -4.55 3.60
N PRO A 116 5.57 -3.75 3.92
CA PRO A 116 4.39 -3.59 3.05
C PRO A 116 4.72 -2.82 1.77
N VAL A 117 3.91 -2.97 0.73
CA VAL A 117 3.98 -2.10 -0.46
C VAL A 117 3.20 -0.83 -0.16
N ILE A 118 3.74 0.33 -0.51
CA ILE A 118 3.07 1.62 -0.36
C ILE A 118 2.44 2.00 -1.70
N LEU A 119 1.15 2.35 -1.69
CA LEU A 119 0.49 2.99 -2.83
C LEU A 119 0.22 4.45 -2.50
N ARG A 120 0.70 5.36 -3.36
CA ARG A 120 0.54 6.80 -3.22
C ARG A 120 -0.49 7.28 -4.24
N LYS A 121 -1.53 7.96 -3.75
CA LYS A 121 -2.53 8.65 -4.56
C LYS A 121 -2.41 10.13 -4.24
N ASN A 122 -2.17 10.99 -5.24
CA ASN A 122 -2.00 12.41 -4.97
C ASN A 122 -3.35 13.11 -4.77
N GLN A 123 -3.29 14.24 -4.07
CA GLN A 123 -4.45 15.09 -3.87
C GLN A 123 -4.88 15.73 -5.19
N GLY A 124 -6.19 15.85 -5.41
CA GLY A 124 -6.75 16.42 -6.63
C GLY A 124 -6.77 15.46 -7.83
N GLU A 125 -6.27 14.24 -7.68
CA GLU A 125 -6.50 13.19 -8.68
C GLU A 125 -7.99 12.82 -8.73
N GLU A 126 -8.45 12.49 -9.93
CA GLU A 126 -9.83 12.09 -10.15
C GLU A 126 -10.13 10.76 -9.43
N VAL A 127 -11.27 10.74 -8.75
CA VAL A 127 -11.82 9.59 -8.06
C VAL A 127 -13.28 9.42 -8.44
N SER A 128 -13.71 8.19 -8.65
CA SER A 128 -15.10 7.88 -8.92
C SER A 128 -15.75 7.13 -7.75
N VAL A 129 -17.05 7.36 -7.58
CA VAL A 129 -17.90 6.67 -6.61
C VAL A 129 -18.87 5.82 -7.40
N MET A 130 -18.76 4.50 -7.26
CA MET A 130 -19.75 3.60 -7.83
C MET A 130 -20.84 3.33 -6.80
N VAL A 131 -21.99 3.98 -6.98
CA VAL A 131 -23.14 3.83 -6.10
C VAL A 131 -23.67 2.41 -6.21
N ALA A 132 -23.55 1.64 -5.13
CA ALA A 132 -23.91 0.22 -5.09
C ALA A 132 -25.34 -0.04 -4.60
N ARG A 133 -26.08 1.02 -4.23
CA ARG A 133 -27.43 0.94 -3.69
C ARG A 133 -28.24 2.16 -4.09
N ASP A 134 -29.55 1.99 -4.20
CA ASP A 134 -30.43 3.13 -4.43
C ASP A 134 -30.38 4.10 -3.24
N LEU A 135 -30.34 5.39 -3.58
CA LEU A 135 -30.33 6.49 -2.64
C LEU A 135 -31.68 7.21 -2.74
N ASP A 136 -32.46 7.17 -1.66
CA ASP A 136 -33.75 7.84 -1.61
C ASP A 136 -33.62 9.27 -1.06
N PHE A 137 -34.09 10.24 -1.84
CA PHE A 137 -34.07 11.67 -1.54
C PHE A 137 -35.47 12.26 -1.30
N SER A 138 -36.51 11.41 -1.33
CA SER A 138 -37.91 11.81 -1.21
C SER A 138 -38.23 12.58 0.07
N GLY A 139 -37.55 12.24 1.18
CA GLY A 139 -37.72 12.89 2.48
C GLY A 139 -37.10 14.29 2.59
N VAL A 140 -36.29 14.71 1.61
CA VAL A 140 -35.50 15.94 1.70
C VAL A 140 -35.80 16.92 0.57
N TYR A 141 -36.06 16.43 -0.64
CA TYR A 141 -36.38 17.27 -1.79
C TYR A 141 -37.87 17.17 -2.14
N ARG A 142 -38.50 18.33 -2.37
CA ARG A 142 -39.88 18.42 -2.87
C ARG A 142 -39.87 19.10 -4.24
N LEU A 143 -40.58 18.51 -5.20
CA LEU A 143 -40.86 19.15 -6.47
C LEU A 143 -41.83 20.32 -6.23
N LYS A 144 -41.45 21.51 -6.66
CA LYS A 144 -42.34 22.65 -6.79
C LYS A 144 -42.75 22.78 -8.25
#